data_AF-A0AAD0MZB5-F1
#
_entry.id   AF-A0AAD0MZB5-F1
#
_cell.length_a   1.000
_cell.length_b   1.000
_cell.length_c   1.000
_cell.angle_alpha   90.00
_cell.angle_beta   90.00
_cell.angle_gamma   90.00
#
_symmetry.space_group_name_H-M   'P 1'
#
loop_
_entity.id
_entity.type
_entity.pdbx_description
1 polymer ?
#
loop_
_entity_poly.entity_id
_entity_poly.type
_entity_poly.pdbx_seq_one_letter_code
_entity_poly.pdbx_strand_id
1 'polypeptide(L)'
;MNNQFGFCLALSIVPCTFASQAYANFDGPVFGSIIENKAVYFESSVELQRRMSAGSLTSAGLVTDLLQRIEVLNKNGPALNALIEINPDALQIAAQLDGERSRGEQRGPLHGIPIVIKDNLDTADRMQTTAGALAMVGAPAPHDAFVVQRLREAGAIIIGKANLSEWAHFRGYEVPSGWSGRGGQTRHPYDLNADPLGSSSGSAVALAAGFSPLAVGTETNGSIIQPAATSGVVGLRPTLGRLSRTGMIPLSSRQDTPGPMARTVTDTAILLTAMSGTDPLDDATARACADTVNYVDQLRADALNGKRLGYSSRTHDGMLMDDDPEFQEVKGRLSSAGAILVPVEVPSIDSTPEYRVLLHDFKRELNAYLSTRTGLGVSTLDDIIAFNTASDGAQAYDQDLLIDSSVATLDQENYLSIATHLRTAHRQLIDGLLQQHSLDALIDWSEVSFKAVGAIAGYPGITVPVGLEENGLPRGLYFLSTAWDEADLLSYAYALEQALAESAASGHSGISQDN
;
A
#
# COMPACT_ATOMS: atom_id res chain seq x y z
N MET A 1 2.01 47.67 -20.91
CA MET A 1 2.77 47.32 -19.69
C MET A 1 2.56 45.83 -19.49
N ASN A 2 3.51 45.05 -19.99
CA ASN A 2 3.55 43.59 -19.85
C ASN A 2 4.31 43.25 -18.57
N ASN A 3 3.83 42.25 -17.83
CA ASN A 3 4.68 41.26 -17.16
C ASN A 3 3.80 40.11 -16.64
N GLN A 4 3.73 39.04 -17.43
CA GLN A 4 3.50 37.70 -16.92
C GLN A 4 4.87 37.09 -16.60
N PHE A 5 5.09 36.70 -15.35
CA PHE A 5 6.19 35.82 -14.98
C PHE A 5 5.59 34.43 -14.71
N GLY A 6 5.66 33.57 -15.72
CA GLY A 6 5.50 32.13 -15.54
C GLY A 6 6.83 31.55 -15.09
N PHE A 7 6.89 31.05 -13.86
CA PHE A 7 8.03 30.26 -13.38
C PHE A 7 7.80 28.80 -13.81
N CYS A 8 8.42 28.41 -14.92
CA CYS A 8 8.68 26.99 -15.22
C CYS A 8 9.88 26.56 -14.36
N LEU A 9 9.63 25.85 -13.26
CA LEU A 9 10.67 25.10 -12.58
C LEU A 9 10.95 23.83 -13.41
N ALA A 10 12.01 23.84 -14.20
CA ALA A 10 12.56 22.63 -14.79
C ALA A 10 13.28 21.84 -13.69
N LEU A 11 12.65 20.77 -13.20
CA LEU A 11 13.33 19.77 -12.37
C LEU A 11 14.43 19.11 -13.22
N SER A 12 15.68 19.46 -12.93
CA SER A 12 16.84 18.77 -13.46
C SER A 12 17.00 17.43 -12.73
N ILE A 13 16.24 16.42 -13.16
CA ILE A 13 16.48 15.03 -12.78
C ILE A 13 17.70 14.56 -13.58
N VAL A 14 18.82 14.38 -12.90
CA VAL A 14 20.01 13.76 -13.47
C VAL A 14 19.63 12.34 -13.90
N PRO A 15 19.97 11.89 -15.12
CA PRO A 15 19.60 10.56 -15.59
C PRO A 15 20.44 9.52 -14.85
N CYS A 16 19.90 8.96 -13.77
CA CYS A 16 20.32 7.65 -13.30
C CYS A 16 19.71 6.60 -14.22
N THR A 17 20.55 5.90 -14.96
CA THR A 17 20.20 4.61 -15.57
C THR A 17 19.88 3.65 -14.43
N PHE A 18 18.60 3.42 -14.15
CA PHE A 18 18.15 2.49 -13.12
C PHE A 18 18.69 1.09 -13.39
N ALA A 19 19.16 0.46 -12.32
CA ALA A 19 19.90 -0.78 -12.35
C ALA A 19 19.00 -2.03 -12.27
N SER A 20 19.46 -3.06 -12.98
CA SER A 20 19.08 -4.47 -13.06
C SER A 20 17.62 -4.83 -13.37
N GLN A 21 17.45 -5.33 -14.60
CA GLN A 21 16.30 -6.06 -15.13
C GLN A 21 15.84 -7.29 -14.30
N ALA A 22 16.63 -7.75 -13.32
CA ALA A 22 16.40 -9.04 -12.65
C ALA A 22 15.29 -8.99 -11.59
N TYR A 23 15.07 -7.83 -10.93
CA TYR A 23 14.02 -7.67 -9.91
C TYR A 23 12.83 -6.83 -10.39
N ALA A 24 13.03 -5.94 -11.37
CA ALA A 24 12.00 -5.04 -11.87
C ALA A 24 10.99 -5.71 -12.83
N ASN A 25 11.40 -6.78 -13.53
CA ASN A 25 10.56 -7.49 -14.51
C ASN A 25 10.10 -8.84 -13.97
N PHE A 26 9.33 -8.86 -12.87
CA PHE A 26 8.73 -10.11 -12.42
C PHE A 26 7.57 -10.50 -13.35
N ASP A 27 7.89 -11.23 -14.41
CA ASP A 27 6.88 -11.95 -15.19
C ASP A 27 6.75 -13.43 -14.78
N GLY A 28 7.57 -13.85 -13.80
CA GLY A 28 7.55 -15.16 -13.15
C GLY A 28 7.57 -16.37 -14.09
N PRO A 29 7.66 -17.60 -13.56
CA PRO A 29 7.32 -18.79 -14.34
C PRO A 29 5.82 -18.84 -14.70
N VAL A 30 4.98 -18.13 -13.93
CA VAL A 30 3.51 -18.17 -14.07
C VAL A 30 3.01 -17.38 -15.28
N PHE A 31 3.52 -16.17 -15.54
CA PHE A 31 2.90 -15.29 -16.55
C PHE A 31 3.57 -15.34 -17.92
N GLY A 32 4.91 -15.44 -17.97
CA GLY A 32 5.66 -15.37 -19.23
C GLY A 32 5.41 -16.51 -20.22
N SER A 33 4.72 -17.56 -19.80
CA SER A 33 4.23 -18.64 -20.67
C SER A 33 2.85 -18.37 -21.28
N ILE A 34 2.12 -17.37 -20.80
CA ILE A 34 0.70 -17.13 -21.10
C ILE A 34 0.51 -15.90 -22.01
N ILE A 35 1.30 -14.85 -21.83
CA ILE A 35 1.19 -13.59 -22.58
C ILE A 35 2.57 -13.03 -22.91
N GLU A 36 2.68 -12.33 -24.04
CA GLU A 36 3.88 -11.55 -24.35
C GLU A 36 4.15 -10.52 -23.25
N ASN A 37 5.35 -10.57 -22.69
CA ASN A 37 5.80 -9.60 -21.71
C ASN A 37 6.25 -8.31 -22.40
N LYS A 38 5.54 -7.21 -22.15
CA LYS A 38 5.91 -5.88 -22.62
C LYS A 38 6.57 -5.11 -21.49
N ALA A 39 7.65 -4.38 -21.80
CA ALA A 39 8.34 -3.52 -20.81
C ALA A 39 7.39 -2.57 -20.07
N VAL A 40 6.36 -2.07 -20.77
CA VAL A 40 5.37 -1.11 -20.23
C VAL A 40 4.62 -1.62 -18.99
N TYR A 41 4.56 -2.94 -18.76
CA TYR A 41 3.88 -3.51 -17.59
C TYR A 41 4.62 -3.26 -16.28
N PHE A 42 5.94 -3.06 -16.35
CA PHE A 42 6.82 -3.01 -15.20
C PHE A 42 7.61 -1.70 -15.05
N GLU A 43 7.67 -0.89 -16.11
CA GLU A 43 8.22 0.49 -16.07
C GLU A 43 7.61 1.31 -14.92
N SER A 44 8.46 2.13 -14.29
CA SER A 44 8.06 3.07 -13.24
C SER A 44 7.17 4.19 -13.79
N SER A 45 6.41 4.87 -12.92
CA SER A 45 5.58 6.00 -13.38
C SER A 45 6.43 7.13 -13.99
N VAL A 46 7.66 7.31 -13.51
CA VAL A 46 8.64 8.28 -14.04
C VAL A 46 9.06 7.93 -15.46
N GLU A 47 9.36 6.66 -15.75
CA GLU A 47 9.72 6.21 -17.09
C GLU A 47 8.54 6.30 -18.06
N LEU A 48 7.35 5.94 -17.61
CA LEU A 48 6.10 6.06 -18.37
C LEU A 48 5.83 7.53 -18.72
N GLN A 49 5.98 8.45 -17.77
CA GLN A 49 5.87 9.90 -18.03
C GLN A 49 6.89 10.39 -19.06
N ARG A 50 8.14 9.91 -18.98
CA ARG A 50 9.19 10.26 -19.95
C ARG A 50 8.81 9.81 -21.36
N ARG A 51 8.30 8.57 -21.52
CA ARG A 51 7.84 8.04 -22.82
C ARG A 51 6.65 8.82 -23.37
N MET A 52 5.68 9.15 -22.50
CA MET A 52 4.53 9.97 -22.89
C MET A 52 4.92 11.40 -23.29
N SER A 53 5.87 12.00 -22.59
CA SER A 53 6.40 13.33 -22.93
C SER A 53 7.20 13.33 -24.23
N ALA A 54 7.87 12.22 -24.55
CA ALA A 54 8.58 12.03 -25.82
C ALA A 54 7.66 11.65 -27.00
N GLY A 55 6.36 11.41 -26.74
CA GLY A 55 5.39 10.99 -27.76
C GLY A 55 5.54 9.53 -28.21
N SER A 56 6.35 8.71 -27.53
CA SER A 56 6.54 7.28 -27.85
C SER A 56 5.57 6.35 -27.09
N LEU A 57 4.71 6.93 -26.25
CA LEU A 57 3.62 6.29 -25.54
C LEU A 57 2.49 7.30 -25.37
N THR A 58 1.24 6.86 -25.30
CA THR A 58 0.10 7.68 -24.89
C THR A 58 -0.57 7.04 -23.67
N SER A 59 -1.31 7.81 -22.88
CA SER A 59 -2.10 7.28 -21.77
C SER A 59 -3.12 6.25 -22.25
N ALA A 60 -3.80 6.50 -23.38
CA ALA A 60 -4.74 5.55 -23.96
C ALA A 60 -4.06 4.25 -24.42
N GLY A 61 -2.84 4.34 -24.98
CA GLY A 61 -2.03 3.17 -25.34
C GLY A 61 -1.61 2.37 -24.12
N LEU A 62 -1.12 3.04 -23.08
CA LEU A 62 -0.77 2.42 -21.79
C LEU A 62 -1.97 1.71 -21.16
N VAL A 63 -3.13 2.38 -21.06
CA VAL A 63 -4.35 1.76 -20.51
C VAL A 63 -4.79 0.56 -21.34
N THR A 64 -4.68 0.63 -22.67
CA THR A 64 -5.02 -0.49 -23.56
C THR A 64 -4.13 -1.71 -23.28
N ASP A 65 -2.80 -1.50 -23.19
CA ASP A 65 -1.85 -2.57 -22.88
C ASP A 65 -2.14 -3.21 -21.50
N LEU A 66 -2.40 -2.39 -20.47
CA LEU A 66 -2.71 -2.89 -19.14
C LEU A 66 -4.05 -3.65 -19.09
N LEU A 67 -5.09 -3.16 -19.76
CA LEU A 67 -6.39 -3.85 -19.84
C LEU A 67 -6.28 -5.21 -20.55
N GLN A 68 -5.45 -5.32 -21.59
CA GLN A 68 -5.18 -6.62 -22.25
C GLN A 68 -4.51 -7.61 -21.28
N ARG A 69 -3.54 -7.15 -20.50
CA ARG A 69 -2.86 -8.00 -19.51
C ARG A 69 -3.81 -8.42 -18.39
N ILE A 70 -4.63 -7.49 -17.90
CA ILE A 70 -5.67 -7.76 -16.90
C ILE A 70 -6.65 -8.82 -17.41
N GLU A 71 -7.14 -8.68 -18.64
CA GLU A 71 -8.09 -9.65 -19.22
C GLU A 71 -7.52 -11.06 -19.22
N VAL A 72 -6.25 -11.24 -19.60
CA VAL A 72 -5.62 -12.56 -19.70
C VAL A 72 -5.31 -13.18 -18.34
N LEU A 73 -4.96 -12.38 -17.33
CA LEU A 73 -4.39 -12.88 -16.08
C LEU A 73 -5.31 -12.75 -14.85
N ASN A 74 -6.25 -11.82 -14.84
CA ASN A 74 -7.05 -11.51 -13.65
C ASN A 74 -8.18 -12.53 -13.42
N LYS A 75 -9.07 -12.69 -14.40
CA LYS A 75 -10.18 -13.66 -14.32
C LYS A 75 -9.95 -14.91 -15.17
N ASN A 76 -9.12 -14.78 -16.20
CA ASN A 76 -8.68 -15.88 -17.07
C ASN A 76 -7.28 -16.37 -16.66
N GLY A 77 -6.74 -17.37 -17.38
CA GLY A 77 -5.39 -17.89 -17.17
C GLY A 77 -5.16 -18.34 -15.72
N PRO A 78 -4.22 -17.75 -14.96
CA PRO A 78 -3.98 -18.08 -13.55
C PRO A 78 -5.14 -17.70 -12.60
N ALA A 79 -6.07 -16.86 -13.07
CA ALA A 79 -7.19 -16.32 -12.31
C ALA A 79 -6.73 -15.67 -11.00
N LEU A 80 -5.85 -14.68 -11.12
CA LEU A 80 -5.28 -13.97 -9.96
C LEU A 80 -6.35 -13.29 -9.09
N ASN A 81 -7.49 -12.91 -9.66
CA ASN A 81 -8.59 -12.19 -9.00
C ASN A 81 -8.13 -10.95 -8.21
N ALA A 82 -7.05 -10.30 -8.64
CA ALA A 82 -6.50 -9.11 -8.01
C ALA A 82 -7.40 -7.87 -8.21
N LEU A 83 -8.10 -7.77 -9.34
CA LEU A 83 -9.09 -6.72 -9.60
C LEU A 83 -10.51 -7.28 -9.47
N ILE A 84 -11.33 -6.60 -8.67
CA ILE A 84 -12.74 -6.92 -8.45
C ILE A 84 -13.65 -6.21 -9.46
N GLU A 85 -13.23 -5.04 -9.94
CA GLU A 85 -13.98 -4.25 -10.92
C GLU A 85 -13.02 -3.41 -11.77
N ILE A 86 -13.30 -3.27 -13.06
CA ILE A 86 -12.55 -2.43 -13.99
C ILE A 86 -13.35 -1.14 -14.23
N ASN A 87 -12.67 0.00 -14.29
CA ASN A 87 -13.32 1.26 -14.60
C ASN A 87 -13.75 1.25 -16.08
N PRO A 88 -15.06 1.26 -16.37
CA PRO A 88 -15.52 1.21 -17.75
C PRO A 88 -15.23 2.52 -18.53
N ASP A 89 -14.82 3.58 -17.85
CA ASP A 89 -14.45 4.88 -18.43
C ASP A 89 -12.93 5.07 -18.60
N ALA A 90 -12.10 4.10 -18.18
CA ALA A 90 -10.64 4.26 -18.14
C ALA A 90 -10.02 4.72 -19.47
N LEU A 91 -10.43 4.12 -20.60
CA LEU A 91 -9.93 4.49 -21.92
C LEU A 91 -10.39 5.88 -22.36
N GLN A 92 -11.62 6.27 -22.03
CA GLN A 92 -12.13 7.60 -22.35
C GLN A 92 -11.37 8.67 -21.56
N ILE A 93 -11.16 8.44 -20.26
CA ILE A 93 -10.39 9.33 -19.39
C ILE A 93 -8.94 9.44 -19.91
N ALA A 94 -8.34 8.31 -20.30
CA ALA A 94 -6.98 8.28 -20.86
C ALA A 94 -6.86 9.14 -22.13
N ALA A 95 -7.80 9.01 -23.06
CA ALA A 95 -7.84 9.81 -24.28
C ALA A 95 -8.04 11.32 -24.00
N GLN A 96 -8.81 11.67 -22.97
CA GLN A 96 -8.95 13.05 -22.53
C GLN A 96 -7.62 13.62 -22.03
N LEU A 97 -6.91 12.86 -21.18
CA LEU A 97 -5.62 13.28 -20.62
C LEU A 97 -4.52 13.37 -21.69
N ASP A 98 -4.55 12.51 -22.71
CA ASP A 98 -3.72 12.66 -23.91
C ASP A 98 -4.02 13.98 -24.64
N GLY A 99 -5.31 14.33 -24.76
CA GLY A 99 -5.75 15.61 -25.31
C GLY A 99 -5.21 16.81 -24.52
N GLU A 100 -5.32 16.78 -23.19
CA GLU A 100 -4.75 17.79 -22.29
C GLU A 100 -3.22 17.91 -22.47
N ARG A 101 -2.52 16.77 -22.51
CA ARG A 101 -1.07 16.73 -22.76
C ARG A 101 -0.71 17.40 -24.08
N SER A 102 -1.47 17.15 -25.16
CA SER A 102 -1.23 17.75 -26.48
C SER A 102 -1.40 19.26 -26.51
N ARG A 103 -2.19 19.82 -25.58
CA ARG A 103 -2.40 21.26 -25.39
C ARG A 103 -1.44 21.90 -24.39
N GLY A 104 -0.55 21.11 -23.78
CA GLY A 104 0.36 21.59 -22.73
C GLY A 104 -0.30 21.72 -21.35
N GLU A 105 -1.47 21.12 -21.13
CA GLU A 105 -2.27 21.20 -19.90
C GLU A 105 -1.98 20.04 -18.94
N GLN A 106 -0.70 19.71 -18.74
CA GLN A 106 -0.32 18.61 -17.83
C GLN A 106 -0.56 18.98 -16.36
N ARG A 107 -1.12 18.06 -15.59
CA ARG A 107 -1.50 18.27 -14.18
C ARG A 107 -0.42 17.90 -13.16
N GLY A 108 0.69 17.31 -13.60
CA GLY A 108 1.82 16.93 -12.75
C GLY A 108 2.36 15.54 -13.06
N PRO A 109 3.15 14.95 -12.14
CA PRO A 109 3.82 13.65 -12.34
C PRO A 109 2.85 12.47 -12.59
N LEU A 110 1.59 12.57 -12.15
CA LEU A 110 0.59 11.52 -12.35
C LEU A 110 -0.28 11.71 -13.59
N HIS A 111 -0.05 12.75 -14.41
CA HIS A 111 -0.88 13.05 -15.57
C HIS A 111 -0.93 11.88 -16.55
N GLY A 112 -2.08 11.21 -16.64
CA GLY A 112 -2.28 10.08 -17.53
C GLY A 112 -1.69 8.75 -17.05
N ILE A 113 -1.33 8.63 -15.76
CA ILE A 113 -0.82 7.39 -15.16
C ILE A 113 -1.99 6.57 -14.57
N PRO A 114 -2.13 5.28 -14.95
CA PRO A 114 -3.14 4.39 -14.37
C PRO A 114 -2.82 3.99 -12.94
N ILE A 115 -3.84 3.95 -12.08
CA ILE A 115 -3.76 3.58 -10.66
C ILE A 115 -4.89 2.60 -10.32
N VAL A 116 -4.57 1.55 -9.58
CA VAL A 116 -5.55 0.66 -8.95
C VAL A 116 -5.83 1.12 -7.53
N ILE A 117 -7.08 1.15 -7.08
CA ILE A 117 -7.42 1.51 -5.69
C ILE A 117 -8.18 0.37 -5.02
N LYS A 118 -7.93 0.11 -3.74
CA LYS A 118 -8.65 -0.92 -2.98
C LYS A 118 -10.16 -0.63 -2.98
N ASP A 119 -10.99 -1.67 -3.05
CA ASP A 119 -12.46 -1.59 -3.15
C ASP A 119 -13.18 -1.11 -1.87
N ASN A 120 -12.43 -0.62 -0.88
CA ASN A 120 -12.97 0.09 0.28
C ASN A 120 -12.76 1.61 0.21
N LEU A 121 -12.30 2.15 -0.92
CA LEU A 121 -12.18 3.58 -1.19
C LEU A 121 -13.24 4.01 -2.19
N ASP A 122 -14.04 5.01 -1.83
CA ASP A 122 -15.13 5.50 -2.66
C ASP A 122 -14.68 6.10 -3.99
N THR A 123 -15.46 5.82 -5.04
CA THR A 123 -15.42 6.54 -6.32
C THR A 123 -16.82 6.99 -6.73
N ALA A 124 -16.94 8.24 -7.19
CA ALA A 124 -18.16 8.83 -7.73
C ALA A 124 -18.34 8.61 -9.24
N ASP A 125 -17.63 7.63 -9.79
CA ASP A 125 -17.84 7.17 -11.17
C ASP A 125 -18.73 5.92 -11.20
N ARG A 126 -18.63 5.13 -12.26
CA ARG A 126 -19.51 3.96 -12.47
C ARG A 126 -19.08 2.73 -11.68
N MET A 127 -17.93 2.75 -11.01
CA MET A 127 -17.47 1.63 -10.19
C MET A 127 -18.14 1.63 -8.81
N GLN A 128 -18.29 0.46 -8.22
CA GLN A 128 -18.85 0.29 -6.89
C GLN A 128 -17.76 0.31 -5.84
N THR A 129 -18.13 0.48 -4.56
CA THR A 129 -17.21 0.41 -3.42
C THR A 129 -17.86 -0.50 -2.39
N THR A 130 -17.37 -1.73 -2.31
CA THR A 130 -18.10 -2.82 -1.67
C THR A 130 -17.40 -3.44 -0.46
N ALA A 131 -16.14 -3.07 -0.22
CA ALA A 131 -15.26 -3.79 0.72
C ALA A 131 -15.25 -5.31 0.45
N GLY A 132 -15.45 -5.71 -0.82
CA GLY A 132 -15.59 -7.11 -1.25
C GLY A 132 -16.92 -7.78 -0.90
N ALA A 133 -17.86 -7.09 -0.25
CA ALA A 133 -19.09 -7.66 0.27
C ALA A 133 -20.25 -7.59 -0.73
N LEU A 134 -20.96 -8.71 -0.91
CA LEU A 134 -22.16 -8.78 -1.75
C LEU A 134 -23.30 -7.88 -1.24
N ALA A 135 -23.39 -7.68 0.08
CA ALA A 135 -24.38 -6.78 0.70
C ALA A 135 -24.22 -5.32 0.26
N MET A 136 -23.02 -4.93 -0.17
CA MET A 136 -22.67 -3.58 -0.60
C MET A 136 -22.77 -3.39 -2.12
N VAL A 137 -23.13 -4.43 -2.87
CA VAL A 137 -23.38 -4.31 -4.32
C VAL A 137 -24.65 -3.48 -4.54
N GLY A 138 -24.54 -2.41 -5.30
CA GLY A 138 -25.61 -1.44 -5.48
C GLY A 138 -25.13 -0.16 -6.16
N ALA A 139 -25.68 0.98 -5.72
CA ALA A 139 -25.31 2.28 -6.26
C ALA A 139 -23.83 2.65 -5.94
N PRO A 140 -23.09 3.25 -6.90
CA PRO A 140 -21.79 3.88 -6.65
C PRO A 140 -21.83 4.95 -5.55
N ALA A 141 -20.65 5.36 -5.10
CA ALA A 141 -20.54 6.43 -4.11
C ALA A 141 -21.06 7.76 -4.68
N PRO A 142 -21.67 8.63 -3.85
CA PRO A 142 -22.04 9.96 -4.31
C PRO A 142 -20.81 10.86 -4.52
N HIS A 143 -19.70 10.58 -3.84
CA HIS A 143 -18.47 11.37 -3.85
C HIS A 143 -17.23 10.45 -3.90
N ASP A 144 -16.15 10.91 -4.53
CA ASP A 144 -14.85 10.25 -4.42
C ASP A 144 -14.38 10.31 -2.96
N ALA A 145 -13.66 9.28 -2.51
CA ALA A 145 -12.84 9.43 -1.31
C ALA A 145 -11.85 10.59 -1.48
N PHE A 146 -11.49 11.27 -0.39
CA PHE A 146 -10.64 12.47 -0.48
C PHE A 146 -9.32 12.18 -1.23
N VAL A 147 -8.66 11.07 -0.90
CA VAL A 147 -7.42 10.65 -1.57
C VAL A 147 -7.64 10.36 -3.06
N VAL A 148 -8.80 9.81 -3.44
CA VAL A 148 -9.15 9.53 -4.85
C VAL A 148 -9.38 10.82 -5.62
N GLN A 149 -10.08 11.78 -5.03
CA GLN A 149 -10.26 13.11 -5.61
C GLN A 149 -8.91 13.76 -5.90
N ARG A 150 -7.98 13.75 -4.93
CA ARG A 150 -6.64 14.32 -5.12
C ARG A 150 -5.84 13.63 -6.23
N LEU A 151 -5.96 12.31 -6.36
CA LEU A 151 -5.33 11.58 -7.46
C LEU A 151 -5.88 12.00 -8.83
N ARG A 152 -7.20 12.18 -8.97
CA ARG A 152 -7.81 12.69 -10.22
C ARG A 152 -7.40 14.14 -10.52
N GLU A 153 -7.31 14.99 -9.49
CA GLU A 153 -6.80 16.35 -9.61
C GLU A 153 -5.35 16.36 -10.12
N ALA A 154 -4.52 15.42 -9.67
CA ALA A 154 -3.15 15.20 -10.15
C ALA A 154 -3.08 14.55 -11.56
N GLY A 155 -4.23 14.23 -12.15
CA GLY A 155 -4.35 13.67 -13.51
C GLY A 155 -4.21 12.15 -13.57
N ALA A 156 -4.32 11.43 -12.47
CA ALA A 156 -4.29 9.96 -12.47
C ALA A 156 -5.57 9.35 -13.08
N ILE A 157 -5.44 8.17 -13.68
CA ILE A 157 -6.55 7.38 -14.21
C ILE A 157 -6.82 6.24 -13.23
N ILE A 158 -7.96 6.25 -12.54
CA ILE A 158 -8.36 5.09 -11.74
C ILE A 158 -8.80 3.98 -12.69
N ILE A 159 -7.95 2.98 -12.93
CA ILE A 159 -8.19 1.92 -13.94
C ILE A 159 -9.13 0.82 -13.42
N GLY A 160 -9.23 0.65 -12.11
CA GLY A 160 -10.10 -0.34 -11.49
C GLY A 160 -10.00 -0.38 -9.98
N LYS A 161 -10.85 -1.22 -9.38
CA LYS A 161 -10.87 -1.56 -7.97
C LYS A 161 -10.11 -2.86 -7.72
N ALA A 162 -9.18 -2.83 -6.77
CA ALA A 162 -8.51 -4.03 -6.27
C ALA A 162 -9.43 -4.81 -5.33
N ASN A 163 -9.40 -6.14 -5.46
CA ASN A 163 -9.97 -7.05 -4.48
C ASN A 163 -9.23 -6.95 -3.13
N LEU A 164 -9.88 -7.42 -2.08
CA LEU A 164 -9.36 -7.38 -0.70
C LEU A 164 -9.87 -8.59 0.07
N SER A 165 -9.28 -8.84 1.24
CA SER A 165 -9.98 -9.61 2.28
C SER A 165 -11.26 -8.86 2.67
N GLU A 166 -12.42 -9.52 2.59
CA GLU A 166 -13.73 -8.87 2.83
C GLU A 166 -13.76 -8.11 4.17
N TRP A 167 -14.37 -6.91 4.17
CA TRP A 167 -14.40 -6.01 5.34
C TRP A 167 -13.02 -5.72 5.92
N ALA A 168 -12.01 -5.58 5.05
CA ALA A 168 -10.62 -5.40 5.44
C ALA A 168 -10.10 -6.52 6.37
N HIS A 169 -10.55 -7.77 6.13
CA HIS A 169 -10.28 -8.96 6.94
C HIS A 169 -11.01 -8.98 8.30
N PHE A 170 -12.05 -8.16 8.46
CA PHE A 170 -12.86 -8.08 9.68
C PHE A 170 -14.24 -8.75 9.51
N ARG A 171 -14.30 -9.85 8.75
CA ARG A 171 -15.53 -10.62 8.51
C ARG A 171 -15.70 -11.75 9.53
N GLY A 172 -14.72 -12.63 9.64
CA GLY A 172 -14.77 -13.88 10.37
C GLY A 172 -13.38 -14.37 10.75
N TYR A 173 -13.30 -15.36 11.64
CA TYR A 173 -12.02 -15.86 12.16
C TYR A 173 -11.34 -16.87 11.24
N GLU A 174 -12.10 -17.51 10.33
CA GLU A 174 -11.60 -18.57 9.44
C GLU A 174 -11.70 -18.17 7.95
N VAL A 175 -11.63 -16.86 7.68
CA VAL A 175 -11.67 -16.31 6.32
C VAL A 175 -10.23 -16.18 5.80
N PRO A 176 -9.87 -16.82 4.66
CA PRO A 176 -8.53 -16.68 4.12
C PRO A 176 -8.26 -15.27 3.63
N SER A 177 -7.02 -14.82 3.75
CA SER A 177 -6.60 -13.52 3.23
C SER A 177 -6.81 -13.42 1.72
N GLY A 178 -7.23 -12.25 1.24
CA GLY A 178 -7.48 -11.98 -0.17
C GLY A 178 -8.78 -12.55 -0.73
N TRP A 179 -9.58 -13.25 0.08
CA TRP A 179 -10.93 -13.67 -0.31
C TRP A 179 -11.97 -12.59 -0.03
N SER A 180 -12.90 -12.42 -0.96
CA SER A 180 -14.17 -11.74 -0.70
C SER A 180 -15.34 -12.38 -1.42
N GLY A 181 -16.55 -12.23 -0.87
CA GLY A 181 -17.77 -12.77 -1.48
C GLY A 181 -18.02 -12.27 -2.90
N ARG A 182 -17.68 -11.01 -3.21
CA ARG A 182 -17.84 -10.43 -4.54
C ARG A 182 -16.65 -10.72 -5.47
N GLY A 183 -15.42 -10.65 -4.96
CA GLY A 183 -14.20 -10.72 -5.78
C GLY A 183 -13.62 -12.11 -5.97
N GLY A 184 -13.99 -13.06 -5.10
CA GLY A 184 -13.38 -14.38 -4.99
C GLY A 184 -12.03 -14.34 -4.29
N GLN A 185 -11.29 -15.45 -4.38
CA GLN A 185 -9.95 -15.58 -3.81
C GLN A 185 -8.90 -14.91 -4.72
N THR A 186 -8.26 -13.86 -4.22
CA THR A 186 -7.02 -13.31 -4.78
C THR A 186 -5.91 -14.36 -4.67
N ARG A 187 -5.14 -14.62 -5.72
CA ARG A 187 -4.04 -15.61 -5.70
C ARG A 187 -2.70 -14.91 -5.76
N HIS A 188 -1.72 -15.47 -5.05
CA HIS A 188 -0.39 -14.89 -4.97
C HIS A 188 0.36 -15.02 -6.32
N PRO A 189 1.08 -13.98 -6.78
CA PRO A 189 1.61 -13.93 -8.14
C PRO A 189 2.85 -14.81 -8.37
N TYR A 190 3.56 -15.19 -7.30
CA TYR A 190 4.75 -16.05 -7.36
C TYR A 190 4.44 -17.54 -7.19
N ASP A 191 3.37 -17.87 -6.47
CA ASP A 191 2.86 -19.23 -6.26
C ASP A 191 1.35 -19.12 -6.04
N LEU A 192 0.55 -19.71 -6.92
CA LEU A 192 -0.91 -19.58 -6.87
C LEU A 192 -1.54 -20.22 -5.62
N ASN A 193 -0.79 -21.02 -4.85
CA ASN A 193 -1.23 -21.63 -3.59
C ASN A 193 -0.72 -20.89 -2.35
N ALA A 194 0.20 -19.94 -2.51
CA ALA A 194 0.68 -19.13 -1.39
C ALA A 194 -0.38 -18.12 -0.94
N ASP A 195 -0.32 -17.75 0.33
CA ASP A 195 -1.19 -16.73 0.91
C ASP A 195 -0.79 -15.35 0.34
N PRO A 196 -1.69 -14.60 -0.35
CA PRO A 196 -1.42 -13.23 -0.81
C PRO A 196 -1.28 -12.22 0.34
N LEU A 197 -1.53 -12.65 1.58
CA LEU A 197 -1.78 -11.85 2.77
C LEU A 197 -2.83 -10.78 2.49
N GLY A 198 -3.00 -9.81 3.37
CA GLY A 198 -4.07 -8.85 3.22
C GLY A 198 -4.13 -7.84 4.36
N SER A 199 -5.13 -6.97 4.36
CA SER A 199 -6.30 -7.00 3.48
C SER A 199 -6.13 -6.32 2.11
N SER A 200 -5.06 -5.55 1.84
CA SER A 200 -4.84 -4.93 0.52
C SER A 200 -4.23 -5.89 -0.51
N SER A 201 -4.72 -7.14 -0.52
CA SER A 201 -4.20 -8.25 -1.32
C SER A 201 -4.22 -7.92 -2.82
N GLY A 202 -5.37 -7.50 -3.36
CA GLY A 202 -5.51 -7.17 -4.77
C GLY A 202 -4.63 -6.01 -5.21
N SER A 203 -4.41 -5.00 -4.34
CA SER A 203 -3.52 -3.86 -4.64
C SER A 203 -2.08 -4.33 -4.81
N ALA A 204 -1.59 -5.20 -3.92
CA ALA A 204 -0.23 -5.73 -4.00
C ALA A 204 -0.06 -6.67 -5.21
N VAL A 205 -1.00 -7.61 -5.42
CA VAL A 205 -0.94 -8.54 -6.54
C VAL A 205 -1.08 -7.83 -7.88
N ALA A 206 -1.89 -6.78 -7.99
CA ALA A 206 -2.01 -5.98 -9.21
C ALA A 206 -0.69 -5.31 -9.60
N LEU A 207 0.09 -4.82 -8.63
CA LEU A 207 1.41 -4.23 -8.87
C LEU A 207 2.42 -5.28 -9.33
N ALA A 208 2.50 -6.40 -8.62
CA ALA A 208 3.42 -7.50 -8.90
C ALA A 208 3.11 -8.18 -10.24
N ALA A 209 1.83 -8.28 -10.61
CA ALA A 209 1.40 -8.83 -11.89
C ALA A 209 1.43 -7.82 -13.05
N GLY A 210 1.85 -6.56 -12.84
CA GLY A 210 1.94 -5.55 -13.89
C GLY A 210 0.59 -5.06 -14.43
N PHE A 211 -0.46 -5.04 -13.61
CA PHE A 211 -1.79 -4.51 -13.98
C PHE A 211 -1.86 -2.99 -13.88
N SER A 212 -0.97 -2.39 -13.10
CA SER A 212 -0.83 -0.94 -12.96
C SER A 212 0.54 -0.61 -12.37
N PRO A 213 1.11 0.58 -12.65
CA PRO A 213 2.33 1.04 -11.99
C PRO A 213 2.13 1.44 -10.52
N LEU A 214 0.91 1.79 -10.12
CA LEU A 214 0.63 2.39 -8.82
C LEU A 214 -0.64 1.78 -8.22
N ALA A 215 -0.65 1.59 -6.90
CA ALA A 215 -1.86 1.18 -6.21
C ALA A 215 -2.04 1.91 -4.87
N VAL A 216 -3.29 1.99 -4.43
CA VAL A 216 -3.63 2.47 -3.08
C VAL A 216 -4.19 1.32 -2.27
N GLY A 217 -3.60 1.08 -1.11
CA GLY A 217 -4.10 0.16 -0.09
C GLY A 217 -4.65 0.92 1.12
N THR A 218 -5.15 0.17 2.10
CA THR A 218 -5.52 0.71 3.41
C THR A 218 -5.02 -0.22 4.51
N GLU A 219 -4.61 0.36 5.63
CA GLU A 219 -4.12 -0.37 6.78
C GLU A 219 -4.78 0.07 8.08
N THR A 220 -5.29 -0.92 8.82
CA THR A 220 -5.59 -0.84 10.25
C THR A 220 -4.47 -1.51 11.04
N ASN A 221 -4.01 -2.67 10.55
CA ASN A 221 -2.92 -3.45 11.12
C ASN A 221 -2.37 -4.39 10.04
N GLY A 222 -1.12 -4.18 9.60
CA GLY A 222 -0.42 -4.99 8.58
C GLY A 222 -0.98 -4.98 7.15
N SER A 223 -2.19 -4.44 6.93
CA SER A 223 -2.95 -4.56 5.68
C SER A 223 -2.40 -3.84 4.44
N ILE A 224 -1.32 -3.06 4.56
CA ILE A 224 -0.48 -2.54 3.47
C ILE A 224 0.89 -3.20 3.52
N ILE A 225 1.54 -3.21 4.70
CA ILE A 225 2.92 -3.68 4.90
C ILE A 225 3.07 -5.17 4.54
N GLN A 226 2.19 -6.02 5.05
CA GLN A 226 2.28 -7.47 4.86
C GLN A 226 2.00 -7.91 3.40
N PRO A 227 0.88 -7.51 2.74
CA PRO A 227 0.65 -7.89 1.35
C PRO A 227 1.69 -7.29 0.40
N ALA A 228 2.24 -6.11 0.70
CA ALA A 228 3.34 -5.54 -0.08
C ALA A 228 4.61 -6.39 0.03
N ALA A 229 5.01 -6.74 1.26
CA ALA A 229 6.20 -7.54 1.52
C ALA A 229 6.14 -8.90 0.81
N THR A 230 5.05 -9.65 0.95
CA THR A 230 4.90 -10.96 0.31
C THR A 230 4.77 -10.86 -1.20
N SER A 231 4.19 -9.79 -1.75
CA SER A 231 4.06 -9.63 -3.20
C SER A 231 5.31 -9.02 -3.85
N GLY A 232 6.36 -8.70 -3.09
CA GLY A 232 7.59 -8.13 -3.62
C GLY A 232 7.41 -6.72 -4.16
N VAL A 233 6.61 -5.90 -3.47
CA VAL A 233 6.39 -4.49 -3.81
C VAL A 233 6.61 -3.59 -2.60
N VAL A 234 6.74 -2.28 -2.83
CA VAL A 234 6.85 -1.28 -1.78
C VAL A 234 5.45 -0.94 -1.26
N GLY A 235 5.32 -0.87 0.06
CA GLY A 235 4.10 -0.43 0.73
C GLY A 235 4.44 0.50 1.90
N LEU A 236 3.77 1.65 1.97
CA LEU A 236 3.94 2.60 3.07
C LEU A 236 2.62 2.80 3.80
N ARG A 237 2.62 2.55 5.11
CA ARG A 237 1.60 3.02 6.03
C ARG A 237 2.05 4.36 6.60
N PRO A 238 1.36 5.48 6.33
CA PRO A 238 1.78 6.78 6.85
C PRO A 238 1.34 6.97 8.31
N THR A 239 1.78 8.06 8.94
CA THR A 239 1.28 8.48 10.25
C THR A 239 -0.23 8.71 10.20
N LEU A 240 -0.96 8.33 11.25
CA LEU A 240 -2.40 8.57 11.31
C LEU A 240 -2.71 10.06 11.26
N GLY A 241 -3.39 10.47 10.19
CA GLY A 241 -3.70 11.86 9.88
C GLY A 241 -2.83 12.46 8.77
N ARG A 242 -1.84 11.74 8.23
CA ARG A 242 -1.13 12.22 7.04
C ARG A 242 -2.04 12.24 5.81
N LEU A 243 -2.85 11.20 5.66
CA LEU A 243 -3.84 11.06 4.59
C LEU A 243 -5.25 11.01 5.19
N SER A 244 -6.21 11.67 4.53
CA SER A 244 -7.62 11.64 4.93
C SER A 244 -8.22 10.25 4.74
N ARG A 245 -9.16 9.90 5.62
CA ARG A 245 -9.94 8.66 5.59
C ARG A 245 -11.38 8.89 5.11
N THR A 246 -11.72 10.13 4.72
CA THR A 246 -13.04 10.46 4.16
C THR A 246 -13.33 9.65 2.90
N GLY A 247 -14.50 9.01 2.86
CA GLY A 247 -14.93 8.12 1.77
C GLY A 247 -14.25 6.74 1.79
N MET A 248 -13.64 6.34 2.92
CA MET A 248 -13.17 4.98 3.13
C MET A 248 -14.21 4.18 3.93
N ILE A 249 -14.53 2.95 3.51
CA ILE A 249 -15.26 2.01 4.37
C ILE A 249 -14.35 1.70 5.57
N PRO A 250 -14.75 2.05 6.81
CA PRO A 250 -13.85 2.04 7.95
C PRO A 250 -13.75 0.66 8.61
N LEU A 251 -12.66 0.47 9.36
CA LEU A 251 -12.56 -0.51 10.43
C LEU A 251 -12.42 0.19 11.79
N SER A 252 -11.40 1.00 11.97
CA SER A 252 -11.25 1.85 13.15
C SER A 252 -10.44 3.10 12.85
N SER A 253 -11.05 4.27 13.01
CA SER A 253 -10.38 5.58 12.96
C SER A 253 -9.22 5.74 13.95
N ARG A 254 -9.02 4.81 14.89
CA ARG A 254 -7.85 4.78 15.78
C ARG A 254 -6.58 4.26 15.09
N GLN A 255 -6.70 3.58 13.97
CA GLN A 255 -5.59 2.87 13.30
C GLN A 255 -5.67 2.91 11.77
N ASP A 256 -6.83 3.24 11.22
CA ASP A 256 -7.08 3.29 9.79
C ASP A 256 -6.31 4.41 9.11
N THR A 257 -5.64 4.06 8.02
CA THR A 257 -5.12 5.00 7.03
C THR A 257 -5.09 4.38 5.65
N PRO A 258 -5.43 5.13 4.57
CA PRO A 258 -4.97 4.75 3.25
C PRO A 258 -3.44 4.87 3.18
N GLY A 259 -2.82 4.25 2.20
CA GLY A 259 -1.38 4.40 1.96
C GLY A 259 -0.96 3.96 0.56
N PRO A 260 0.15 4.53 0.06
CA PRO A 260 0.66 4.24 -1.28
C PRO A 260 1.33 2.87 -1.34
N MET A 261 1.15 2.20 -2.47
CA MET A 261 1.84 0.97 -2.84
C MET A 261 2.35 1.11 -4.27
N ALA A 262 3.59 0.71 -4.53
CA ALA A 262 4.19 0.74 -5.87
C ALA A 262 5.34 -0.27 -5.98
N ARG A 263 5.92 -0.42 -7.17
CA ARG A 263 7.12 -1.25 -7.35
C ARG A 263 8.42 -0.53 -6.96
N THR A 264 8.38 0.79 -6.82
CA THR A 264 9.56 1.60 -6.44
C THR A 264 9.25 2.56 -5.30
N VAL A 265 10.28 2.91 -4.53
CA VAL A 265 10.18 3.91 -3.47
C VAL A 265 9.87 5.30 -4.05
N THR A 266 10.41 5.61 -5.23
CA THR A 266 10.13 6.88 -5.93
C THR A 266 8.64 7.02 -6.28
N ASP A 267 8.04 5.98 -6.84
CA ASP A 267 6.62 5.96 -7.17
C ASP A 267 5.74 6.03 -5.89
N THR A 268 6.19 5.40 -4.80
CA THR A 268 5.54 5.49 -3.49
C THR A 268 5.54 6.92 -2.96
N ALA A 269 6.65 7.66 -3.11
CA ALA A 269 6.78 9.07 -2.72
C ALA A 269 5.93 10.01 -3.57
N ILE A 270 5.86 9.79 -4.89
CA ILE A 270 4.97 10.53 -5.80
C ILE A 270 3.52 10.36 -5.34
N LEU A 271 3.12 9.13 -5.04
CA LEU A 271 1.76 8.81 -4.66
C LEU A 271 1.40 9.39 -3.28
N LEU A 272 2.30 9.32 -2.29
CA LEU A 272 2.13 9.98 -0.99
C LEU A 272 1.94 11.49 -1.15
N THR A 273 2.75 12.12 -1.99
CA THR A 273 2.68 13.56 -2.27
C THR A 273 1.33 13.95 -2.86
N ALA A 274 0.85 13.19 -3.86
CA ALA A 274 -0.42 13.47 -4.51
C ALA A 274 -1.63 13.29 -3.57
N MET A 275 -1.61 12.27 -2.72
CA MET A 275 -2.71 11.98 -1.79
C MET A 275 -2.73 12.89 -0.55
N SER A 276 -1.61 13.53 -0.22
CA SER A 276 -1.48 14.37 0.97
C SER A 276 -2.30 15.65 0.86
N GLY A 277 -2.92 16.04 1.98
CA GLY A 277 -3.68 17.28 2.11
C GLY A 277 -4.53 17.29 3.39
N THR A 278 -4.86 18.49 3.87
CA THR A 278 -5.79 18.66 4.99
C THR A 278 -7.23 18.53 4.51
N ASP A 279 -8.01 17.72 5.20
CA ASP A 279 -9.42 17.50 4.93
C ASP A 279 -10.27 17.94 6.15
N PRO A 280 -11.13 18.95 6.01
CA PRO A 280 -11.99 19.41 7.10
C PRO A 280 -13.04 18.38 7.54
N LEU A 281 -13.29 17.32 6.76
CA LEU A 281 -14.18 16.21 7.13
C LEU A 281 -13.44 15.11 7.91
N ASP A 282 -12.11 15.22 8.03
CA ASP A 282 -11.30 14.31 8.81
C ASP A 282 -10.36 15.08 9.75
N ASP A 283 -10.81 15.27 11.01
CA ASP A 283 -10.07 15.93 12.08
C ASP A 283 -8.66 15.35 12.31
N ALA A 284 -8.42 14.09 11.91
CA ALA A 284 -7.09 13.49 12.00
C ALA A 284 -6.06 14.29 11.20
N THR A 285 -6.46 14.87 10.06
CA THR A 285 -5.57 15.56 9.11
C THR A 285 -5.15 16.94 9.57
N ALA A 286 -5.88 17.55 10.50
CA ALA A 286 -5.48 18.82 11.11
C ALA A 286 -4.19 18.73 11.95
N ARG A 287 -3.74 17.50 12.26
CA ARG A 287 -2.49 17.24 13.02
C ARG A 287 -1.25 17.22 12.13
N ALA A 288 -1.40 17.02 10.83
CA ALA A 288 -0.29 17.11 9.90
C ALA A 288 0.16 18.58 9.79
N CYS A 289 1.47 18.82 9.60
CA CYS A 289 1.97 20.17 9.35
C CYS A 289 1.24 20.79 8.14
N ALA A 290 0.94 22.09 8.21
CA ALA A 290 0.26 22.81 7.15
C ALA A 290 1.09 22.91 5.85
N ASP A 291 2.41 22.75 5.95
CA ASP A 291 3.30 22.80 4.80
C ASP A 291 3.15 21.52 3.96
N THR A 292 2.93 21.72 2.66
CA THR A 292 2.90 20.62 1.69
C THR A 292 4.32 20.07 1.53
N VAL A 293 4.54 18.84 1.98
CA VAL A 293 5.80 18.12 1.77
C VAL A 293 5.76 17.47 0.39
N ASN A 294 6.70 17.83 -0.49
CA ASN A 294 6.98 17.05 -1.68
C ASN A 294 7.97 15.94 -1.30
N TYR A 295 7.48 14.72 -1.15
CA TYR A 295 8.28 13.59 -0.70
C TYR A 295 9.30 13.13 -1.73
N VAL A 296 9.09 13.43 -3.02
CA VAL A 296 10.05 13.12 -4.09
C VAL A 296 11.33 13.92 -3.89
N ASP A 297 11.22 15.19 -3.49
CA ASP A 297 12.37 16.07 -3.27
C ASP A 297 13.19 15.68 -2.01
N GLN A 298 12.64 14.80 -1.16
CA GLN A 298 13.31 14.30 0.05
C GLN A 298 14.12 13.02 -0.20
N LEU A 299 13.97 12.38 -1.36
CA LEU A 299 14.68 11.13 -1.65
C LEU A 299 16.18 11.39 -1.80
N ARG A 300 16.97 10.71 -0.97
CA ARG A 300 18.43 10.84 -0.92
C ARG A 300 19.07 9.46 -0.96
N ALA A 301 19.93 9.21 -1.94
CA ALA A 301 20.62 7.92 -2.08
C ALA A 301 21.66 7.69 -0.96
N ASP A 302 22.17 8.77 -0.35
CA ASP A 302 23.12 8.74 0.77
C ASP A 302 22.45 8.81 2.15
N ALA A 303 21.11 8.67 2.21
CA ALA A 303 20.35 8.90 3.44
C ALA A 303 20.73 7.98 4.61
N LEU A 304 21.29 6.80 4.32
CA LEU A 304 21.72 5.83 5.33
C LEU A 304 23.06 6.16 5.98
N ASN A 305 23.84 7.10 5.42
CA ASN A 305 25.17 7.42 5.91
C ASN A 305 25.13 7.98 7.34
N GLY A 306 25.72 7.25 8.28
CA GLY A 306 25.77 7.60 9.70
C GLY A 306 24.46 7.34 10.46
N LYS A 307 23.44 6.78 9.81
CA LYS A 307 22.14 6.49 10.44
C LYS A 307 22.18 5.24 11.26
N ARG A 308 21.51 5.27 12.41
CA ARG A 308 21.48 4.16 13.38
C ARG A 308 20.16 3.42 13.26
N LEU A 309 20.20 2.19 12.77
CA LEU A 309 19.02 1.37 12.54
C LEU A 309 18.98 0.24 13.58
N GLY A 310 17.91 0.20 14.38
CA GLY A 310 17.72 -0.83 15.39
C GLY A 310 16.99 -2.04 14.82
N TYR A 311 17.50 -3.26 15.02
CA TYR A 311 16.80 -4.49 14.60
C TYR A 311 16.56 -5.41 15.79
N SER A 312 15.46 -6.19 15.76
CA SER A 312 15.22 -7.19 16.80
C SER A 312 16.41 -8.16 16.89
N SER A 313 16.98 -8.34 18.08
CA SER A 313 18.11 -9.26 18.29
C SER A 313 17.74 -10.71 17.96
N ARG A 314 16.44 -11.02 17.96
CA ARG A 314 15.89 -12.34 17.66
C ARG A 314 14.81 -12.28 16.60
N THR A 315 14.73 -13.33 15.80
CA THR A 315 13.58 -13.64 14.95
C THR A 315 12.37 -14.01 15.81
N HIS A 316 11.18 -14.08 15.20
CA HIS A 316 9.96 -14.41 15.95
C HIS A 316 9.95 -15.82 16.55
N ASP A 317 10.64 -16.78 15.94
CA ASP A 317 10.83 -18.14 16.47
C ASP A 317 11.97 -18.23 17.51
N GLY A 318 12.60 -17.09 17.85
CA GLY A 318 13.56 -16.97 18.93
C GLY A 318 15.01 -17.26 18.56
N MET A 319 15.31 -17.54 17.29
CA MET A 319 16.69 -17.61 16.78
C MET A 319 17.33 -16.22 16.85
N LEU A 320 18.67 -16.16 16.89
CA LEU A 320 19.34 -14.88 16.77
C LEU A 320 19.15 -14.35 15.35
N MET A 321 18.73 -13.10 15.21
CA MET A 321 18.61 -12.46 13.89
C MET A 321 19.96 -12.40 13.18
N ASP A 322 21.06 -12.36 13.95
CA ASP A 322 22.40 -12.41 13.39
C ASP A 322 22.83 -13.78 12.85
N ASP A 323 22.10 -14.84 13.17
CA ASP A 323 22.31 -16.18 12.61
C ASP A 323 21.48 -16.40 11.32
N ASP A 324 20.58 -15.48 10.95
CA ASP A 324 19.81 -15.52 9.71
C ASP A 324 20.72 -15.10 8.52
N PRO A 325 21.04 -16.01 7.58
CA PRO A 325 21.95 -15.71 6.47
C PRO A 325 21.39 -14.66 5.52
N GLU A 326 20.08 -14.62 5.31
CA GLU A 326 19.44 -13.60 4.46
C GLU A 326 19.52 -12.23 5.13
N PHE A 327 19.35 -12.18 6.45
CA PHE A 327 19.51 -10.94 7.21
C PHE A 327 20.95 -10.46 7.17
N GLN A 328 21.94 -11.35 7.26
CA GLN A 328 23.35 -10.96 7.15
C GLN A 328 23.68 -10.31 5.80
N GLU A 329 23.07 -10.77 4.70
CA GLU A 329 23.25 -10.11 3.40
C GLU A 329 22.70 -8.68 3.43
N VAL A 330 21.43 -8.51 3.86
CA VAL A 330 20.78 -7.19 3.92
C VAL A 330 21.51 -6.25 4.89
N LYS A 331 21.91 -6.77 6.05
CA LYS A 331 22.73 -6.05 7.06
C LYS A 331 24.04 -5.57 6.45
N GLY A 332 24.69 -6.41 5.63
CA GLY A 332 25.89 -6.05 4.87
C GLY A 332 25.64 -4.88 3.91
N ARG A 333 24.54 -4.91 3.15
CA ARG A 333 24.15 -3.83 2.23
C ARG A 333 23.90 -2.51 2.97
N LEU A 334 23.13 -2.56 4.05
CA LEU A 334 22.86 -1.38 4.89
C LEU A 334 24.17 -0.80 5.47
N SER A 335 25.07 -1.67 5.94
CA SER A 335 26.37 -1.24 6.47
C SER A 335 27.26 -0.61 5.39
N SER A 336 27.28 -1.18 4.18
CA SER A 336 28.01 -0.60 3.03
C SER A 336 27.45 0.75 2.59
N ALA A 337 26.14 0.97 2.75
CA ALA A 337 25.49 2.27 2.54
C ALA A 337 25.73 3.27 3.71
N GLY A 338 26.50 2.87 4.72
CA GLY A 338 26.92 3.72 5.83
C GLY A 338 26.02 3.67 7.08
N ALA A 339 25.01 2.80 7.10
CA ALA A 339 24.18 2.62 8.30
C ALA A 339 24.94 1.88 9.41
N ILE A 340 24.59 2.19 10.66
CA ILE A 340 25.07 1.55 11.87
C ILE A 340 23.93 0.68 12.41
N LEU A 341 24.12 -0.63 12.38
CA LEU A 341 23.08 -1.61 12.72
C LEU A 341 23.20 -1.98 14.20
N VAL A 342 22.12 -1.81 14.95
CA VAL A 342 22.10 -1.97 16.41
C VAL A 342 21.09 -3.04 16.80
N PRO A 343 21.51 -4.19 17.37
CA PRO A 343 20.54 -5.15 17.89
C PRO A 343 19.83 -4.55 19.11
N VAL A 344 18.51 -4.71 19.16
CA VAL A 344 17.66 -4.28 20.29
C VAL A 344 16.80 -5.43 20.78
N GLU A 345 16.58 -5.46 22.09
CA GLU A 345 15.58 -6.36 22.68
C GLU A 345 14.21 -5.68 22.56
N VAL A 346 13.29 -6.26 21.79
CA VAL A 346 11.94 -5.74 21.62
C VAL A 346 11.09 -6.18 22.83
N PRO A 347 10.61 -5.26 23.68
CA PRO A 347 9.79 -5.64 24.82
C PRO A 347 8.46 -6.26 24.37
N SER A 348 8.01 -7.29 25.08
CA SER A 348 6.64 -7.81 24.88
C SER A 348 5.62 -6.78 25.35
N ILE A 349 4.58 -6.57 24.56
CA ILE A 349 3.46 -5.68 24.86
C ILE A 349 2.15 -6.45 24.69
N ASP A 350 1.23 -6.31 25.65
CA ASP A 350 -0.09 -6.90 25.56
C ASP A 350 -1.01 -6.05 24.68
N SER A 351 -1.17 -6.48 23.43
CA SER A 351 -2.07 -5.87 22.46
C SER A 351 -3.47 -6.51 22.45
N THR A 352 -3.73 -7.53 23.28
CA THR A 352 -5.04 -8.24 23.32
C THR A 352 -6.24 -7.30 23.47
N PRO A 353 -6.18 -6.19 24.26
CA PRO A 353 -7.30 -5.26 24.35
C PRO A 353 -7.63 -4.51 23.05
N GLU A 354 -6.74 -4.49 22.05
CA GLU A 354 -6.96 -3.86 20.72
C GLU A 354 -8.24 -4.38 20.09
N TYR A 355 -8.44 -5.70 20.14
CA TYR A 355 -9.58 -6.35 19.51
C TYR A 355 -10.93 -5.83 20.05
N ARG A 356 -11.02 -5.50 21.34
CA ARG A 356 -12.23 -4.88 21.93
C ARG A 356 -12.49 -3.48 21.38
N VAL A 357 -11.43 -2.71 21.11
CA VAL A 357 -11.52 -1.38 20.50
C VAL A 357 -11.98 -1.52 19.05
N LEU A 358 -11.41 -2.45 18.28
CA LEU A 358 -11.78 -2.69 16.89
C LEU A 358 -13.25 -3.15 16.76
N LEU A 359 -13.69 -4.11 17.57
CA LEU A 359 -15.09 -4.56 17.59
C LEU A 359 -16.07 -3.42 17.87
N HIS A 360 -15.75 -2.57 18.83
CA HIS A 360 -16.59 -1.42 19.19
C HIS A 360 -16.58 -0.34 18.10
N ASP A 361 -15.40 -0.03 17.54
CA ASP A 361 -15.25 0.99 16.51
C ASP A 361 -15.90 0.58 15.20
N PHE A 362 -15.76 -0.68 14.77
CA PHE A 362 -16.29 -1.16 13.49
C PHE A 362 -17.80 -0.96 13.37
N LYS A 363 -18.59 -1.44 14.35
CA LYS A 363 -20.05 -1.23 14.35
C LYS A 363 -20.40 0.25 14.27
N ARG A 364 -19.77 1.08 15.11
CA ARG A 364 -20.06 2.52 15.20
C ARG A 364 -19.75 3.22 13.87
N GLU A 365 -18.56 2.98 13.34
CA GLU A 365 -18.03 3.70 12.19
C GLU A 365 -18.60 3.18 10.87
N LEU A 366 -18.83 1.87 10.73
CA LEU A 366 -19.52 1.31 9.57
C LEU A 366 -20.95 1.83 9.48
N ASN A 367 -21.71 1.86 10.58
CA ASN A 367 -23.07 2.41 10.58
C ASN A 367 -23.06 3.91 10.23
N ALA A 368 -22.09 4.67 10.73
CA ALA A 368 -21.92 6.07 10.35
C ALA A 368 -21.63 6.22 8.85
N TYR A 369 -20.72 5.41 8.30
CA TYR A 369 -20.43 5.37 6.87
C TYR A 369 -21.67 5.00 6.04
N LEU A 370 -22.40 3.94 6.40
CA LEU A 370 -23.62 3.50 5.71
C LEU A 370 -24.70 4.59 5.68
N SER A 371 -24.78 5.44 6.71
CA SER A 371 -25.71 6.58 6.72
C SER A 371 -25.42 7.64 5.65
N THR A 372 -24.19 7.67 5.11
CA THR A 372 -23.81 8.55 3.99
C THR A 372 -24.10 7.93 2.62
N ARG A 373 -24.44 6.64 2.58
CA ARG A 373 -24.70 5.89 1.36
C ARG A 373 -26.18 5.93 1.01
N THR A 374 -26.47 6.07 -0.28
CA THR A 374 -27.82 6.00 -0.83
C THR A 374 -27.93 4.87 -1.85
N GLY A 375 -29.06 4.19 -1.92
CA GLY A 375 -29.31 3.15 -2.93
C GLY A 375 -28.65 1.79 -2.64
N LEU A 376 -28.21 1.56 -1.41
CA LEU A 376 -27.82 0.24 -0.90
C LEU A 376 -29.04 -0.48 -0.29
N GLY A 377 -29.03 -1.81 -0.34
CA GLY A 377 -30.07 -2.65 0.29
C GLY A 377 -29.89 -2.84 1.80
N VAL A 378 -28.82 -2.30 2.38
CA VAL A 378 -28.44 -2.40 3.79
C VAL A 378 -28.13 -1.00 4.33
N SER A 379 -28.44 -0.75 5.61
CA SER A 379 -28.19 0.55 6.28
C SER A 379 -27.40 0.42 7.57
N THR A 380 -27.24 -0.80 8.09
CA THR A 380 -26.52 -1.09 9.33
C THR A 380 -25.70 -2.38 9.22
N LEU A 381 -24.77 -2.58 10.15
CA LEU A 381 -24.07 -3.85 10.36
C LEU A 381 -25.06 -5.01 10.57
N ASP A 382 -26.18 -4.78 11.28
CA ASP A 382 -27.19 -5.80 11.53
C ASP A 382 -27.91 -6.22 10.22
N ASP A 383 -28.17 -5.27 9.33
CA ASP A 383 -28.72 -5.57 8.00
C ASP A 383 -27.73 -6.38 7.16
N ILE A 384 -26.43 -6.11 7.26
CA ILE A 384 -25.38 -6.87 6.56
C ILE A 384 -25.33 -8.31 7.08
N ILE A 385 -25.38 -8.50 8.40
CA ILE A 385 -25.41 -9.83 9.01
C ILE A 385 -26.67 -10.60 8.55
N ALA A 386 -27.83 -9.94 8.57
CA ALA A 386 -29.09 -10.52 8.12
C ALA A 386 -29.06 -10.89 6.63
N PHE A 387 -28.49 -10.02 5.78
CA PHE A 387 -28.28 -10.28 4.35
C PHE A 387 -27.43 -11.53 4.14
N ASN A 388 -26.31 -11.64 4.85
CA ASN A 388 -25.41 -12.79 4.76
C ASN A 388 -26.11 -14.09 5.22
N THR A 389 -26.92 -14.04 6.27
CA THR A 389 -27.68 -15.20 6.78
C THR A 389 -28.79 -15.63 5.82
N ALA A 390 -29.46 -14.70 5.14
CA ALA A 390 -30.57 -14.99 4.24
C ALA A 390 -30.14 -15.44 2.83
N SER A 391 -28.85 -15.32 2.50
CA SER A 391 -28.33 -15.68 1.18
C SER A 391 -28.36 -17.21 1.00
N ASP A 392 -29.13 -17.71 0.02
CA ASP A 392 -29.40 -19.15 -0.27
C ASP A 392 -28.18 -19.97 -0.76
N GLY A 393 -26.98 -19.44 -0.61
CA GLY A 393 -25.72 -20.16 -0.64
C GLY A 393 -24.86 -19.53 0.42
N ALA A 394 -24.42 -20.32 1.39
CA ALA A 394 -23.48 -19.85 2.41
C ALA A 394 -22.36 -19.08 1.70
N GLN A 395 -22.22 -17.79 2.02
CA GLN A 395 -20.94 -17.15 1.83
C GLN A 395 -19.91 -18.12 2.40
N ALA A 396 -18.88 -18.47 1.62
CA ALA A 396 -18.09 -19.69 1.83
C ALA A 396 -17.40 -19.77 3.21
N TYR A 397 -17.40 -18.66 3.96
CA TYR A 397 -16.76 -18.49 5.25
C TYR A 397 -17.68 -17.82 6.26
N ASP A 398 -17.31 -17.96 7.53
CA ASP A 398 -18.02 -17.42 8.69
C ASP A 398 -18.15 -15.89 8.65
N GLN A 399 -18.92 -15.35 9.60
CA GLN A 399 -19.08 -13.91 9.80
C GLN A 399 -19.02 -13.55 11.29
N ASP A 400 -18.28 -14.34 12.08
CA ASP A 400 -18.33 -14.26 13.53
C ASP A 400 -17.77 -12.94 14.07
N LEU A 401 -16.79 -12.32 13.38
CA LEU A 401 -16.31 -10.97 13.72
C LEU A 401 -17.40 -9.91 13.54
N LEU A 402 -18.21 -10.02 12.49
CA LEU A 402 -19.34 -9.11 12.27
C LEU A 402 -20.37 -9.25 13.42
N ILE A 403 -20.68 -10.50 13.79
CA ILE A 403 -21.62 -10.81 14.88
C ILE A 403 -21.08 -10.29 16.22
N ASP A 404 -19.82 -10.57 16.54
CA ASP A 404 -19.14 -10.10 17.75
C ASP A 404 -19.15 -8.56 17.80
N SER A 405 -18.93 -7.88 16.67
CA SER A 405 -18.94 -6.42 16.60
C SER A 405 -20.35 -5.86 16.78
N SER A 406 -21.37 -6.52 16.24
CA SER A 406 -22.77 -6.14 16.43
C SER A 406 -23.17 -6.17 17.92
N VAL A 407 -22.71 -7.17 18.69
CA VAL A 407 -23.06 -7.30 20.11
C VAL A 407 -22.07 -6.63 21.05
N ALA A 408 -20.93 -6.16 20.54
CA ALA A 408 -19.91 -5.50 21.34
C ALA A 408 -20.47 -4.27 22.05
N THR A 409 -20.33 -4.27 23.38
CA THR A 409 -20.68 -3.14 24.23
C THR A 409 -19.45 -2.73 25.02
N LEU A 410 -19.14 -1.44 24.95
CA LEU A 410 -18.06 -0.83 25.69
C LEU A 410 -18.53 0.57 26.10
N ASP A 411 -18.65 0.82 27.40
CA ASP A 411 -18.98 2.17 27.86
C ASP A 411 -17.85 3.13 27.48
N GLN A 412 -18.22 4.41 27.33
CA GLN A 412 -17.32 5.44 26.81
C GLN A 412 -16.03 5.58 27.64
N GLU A 413 -16.11 5.44 28.96
CA GLU A 413 -14.95 5.59 29.84
C GLU A 413 -13.96 4.44 29.64
N ASN A 414 -14.45 3.19 29.67
CA ASN A 414 -13.62 2.01 29.40
C ASN A 414 -13.05 2.01 27.98
N TYR A 415 -13.84 2.41 26.98
CA TYR A 415 -13.38 2.54 25.59
C TYR A 415 -12.21 3.52 25.48
N LEU A 416 -12.36 4.73 26.03
CA LEU A 416 -11.33 5.75 25.97
C LEU A 416 -10.08 5.35 26.75
N SER A 417 -10.25 4.70 27.91
CA SER A 417 -9.15 4.19 28.73
C SER A 417 -8.32 3.16 27.96
N ILE A 418 -8.95 2.12 27.40
CA ILE A 418 -8.26 1.06 26.64
C ILE A 418 -7.57 1.64 25.41
N ALA A 419 -8.29 2.43 24.59
CA ALA A 419 -7.72 2.99 23.37
C ALA A 419 -6.55 3.95 23.65
N THR A 420 -6.61 4.73 24.73
CA THR A 420 -5.53 5.64 25.13
C THR A 420 -4.34 4.87 25.68
N HIS A 421 -4.57 3.85 26.50
CA HIS A 421 -3.52 3.01 27.05
C HIS A 421 -2.75 2.28 25.95
N LEU A 422 -3.46 1.60 25.03
CA LEU A 422 -2.86 0.93 23.88
C LEU A 422 -1.97 1.88 23.09
N ARG A 423 -2.52 3.01 22.63
CA ARG A 423 -1.75 3.97 21.84
C ARG A 423 -0.52 4.50 22.58
N THR A 424 -0.66 4.80 23.88
CA THR A 424 0.43 5.34 24.69
C THR A 424 1.54 4.31 24.88
N ALA A 425 1.19 3.07 25.23
CA ALA A 425 2.16 2.01 25.48
C ALA A 425 2.96 1.65 24.21
N HIS A 426 2.30 1.56 23.05
CA HIS A 426 2.99 1.25 21.79
C HIS A 426 3.89 2.40 21.32
N ARG A 427 3.49 3.66 21.53
CA ARG A 427 4.37 4.82 21.28
C ARG A 427 5.58 4.83 22.20
N GLN A 428 5.38 4.60 23.49
CA GLN A 428 6.47 4.52 24.46
C GLN A 428 7.47 3.39 24.14
N LEU A 429 7.00 2.27 23.58
CA LEU A 429 7.88 1.21 23.10
C LEU A 429 8.76 1.71 21.96
N ILE A 430 8.17 2.26 20.89
CA ILE A 430 8.92 2.75 19.73
C ILE A 430 9.87 3.89 20.13
N ASP A 431 9.31 4.96 20.68
CA ASP A 431 10.08 6.17 21.05
C ASP A 431 11.14 5.85 22.11
N GLY A 432 10.85 4.92 23.02
CA GLY A 432 11.79 4.43 24.03
C GLY A 432 12.98 3.70 23.42
N LEU A 433 12.76 2.80 22.46
CA LEU A 433 13.85 2.12 21.75
C LEU A 433 14.68 3.11 20.92
N LEU A 434 14.03 4.02 20.19
CA LEU A 434 14.69 5.06 19.42
C LEU A 434 15.59 5.93 20.32
N GLN A 435 15.06 6.38 21.46
CA GLN A 435 15.81 7.22 22.39
C GLN A 435 16.94 6.46 23.10
N GLN A 436 16.64 5.28 23.67
CA GLN A 436 17.58 4.50 24.48
C GLN A 436 18.83 4.11 23.69
N HIS A 437 18.67 3.77 22.41
CA HIS A 437 19.76 3.30 21.55
C HIS A 437 20.25 4.37 20.56
N SER A 438 19.70 5.59 20.64
CA SER A 438 19.96 6.71 19.73
C SER A 438 19.79 6.28 18.27
N LEU A 439 18.61 5.73 17.94
CA LEU A 439 18.30 5.21 16.62
C LEU A 439 17.52 6.25 15.81
N ASP A 440 17.73 6.22 14.50
CA ASP A 440 16.97 6.99 13.52
C ASP A 440 15.73 6.21 13.03
N ALA A 441 15.76 4.88 13.05
CA ALA A 441 14.63 4.02 12.74
C ALA A 441 14.84 2.61 13.30
N LEU A 442 13.75 1.85 13.36
CA LEU A 442 13.74 0.41 13.61
C LEU A 442 13.58 -0.34 12.28
N ILE A 443 14.18 -1.52 12.17
CA ILE A 443 14.04 -2.42 11.03
C ILE A 443 13.67 -3.84 11.47
N ASP A 444 12.95 -4.55 10.60
CA ASP A 444 12.43 -5.89 10.88
C ASP A 444 12.10 -6.65 9.58
N TRP A 445 11.91 -7.94 9.68
CA TRP A 445 11.31 -8.72 8.60
C TRP A 445 9.81 -8.53 8.59
N SER A 446 9.26 -7.89 7.56
CA SER A 446 7.80 -7.84 7.29
C SER A 446 6.91 -7.56 8.52
N GLU A 447 7.36 -6.72 9.48
CA GLU A 447 6.67 -6.43 10.76
C GLU A 447 6.45 -7.65 11.69
N VAL A 448 7.26 -8.70 11.56
CA VAL A 448 7.12 -9.97 12.29
C VAL A 448 7.49 -9.86 13.78
N SER A 449 8.49 -9.06 14.13
CA SER A 449 8.94 -8.81 15.51
C SER A 449 8.19 -7.64 16.15
N PHE A 450 7.93 -6.56 15.39
CA PHE A 450 7.20 -5.37 15.86
C PHE A 450 5.69 -5.45 15.64
N LYS A 451 5.13 -6.65 15.71
CA LYS A 451 3.71 -7.01 15.47
C LYS A 451 2.73 -5.90 15.86
N ALA A 452 2.10 -5.27 14.88
CA ALA A 452 1.09 -4.22 15.06
C ALA A 452 1.56 -2.94 15.79
N VAL A 453 2.79 -2.88 16.29
CA VAL A 453 3.23 -1.81 17.19
C VAL A 453 3.15 -0.46 16.49
N GLY A 454 3.65 -0.39 15.25
CA GLY A 454 3.56 0.82 14.44
C GLY A 454 2.11 1.22 14.15
N ALA A 455 1.27 0.24 13.83
CA ALA A 455 -0.14 0.44 13.51
C ALA A 455 -0.94 1.01 14.70
N ILE A 456 -0.83 0.39 15.87
CA ILE A 456 -1.51 0.82 17.11
C ILE A 456 -0.99 2.18 17.60
N ALA A 457 0.32 2.43 17.47
CA ALA A 457 0.92 3.73 17.77
C ALA A 457 0.45 4.84 16.81
N GLY A 458 0.10 4.45 15.59
CA GLY A 458 -0.26 5.32 14.48
C GLY A 458 0.95 6.01 13.84
N TYR A 459 2.11 5.35 13.86
CA TYR A 459 3.41 5.86 13.40
C TYR A 459 3.79 5.29 12.04
N PRO A 460 4.51 5.99 11.17
CA PRO A 460 4.72 5.57 9.80
C PRO A 460 5.61 4.32 9.72
N GLY A 461 5.35 3.49 8.73
CA GLY A 461 6.19 2.35 8.39
C GLY A 461 6.20 2.09 6.89
N ILE A 462 7.30 1.54 6.39
CA ILE A 462 7.48 1.22 4.96
C ILE A 462 8.18 -0.13 4.81
N THR A 463 7.69 -0.98 3.91
CA THR A 463 8.39 -2.20 3.51
C THR A 463 8.99 -2.03 2.12
N VAL A 464 10.19 -2.55 1.92
CA VAL A 464 10.91 -2.56 0.64
C VAL A 464 11.32 -3.99 0.31
N PRO A 465 11.11 -4.48 -0.93
CA PRO A 465 11.58 -5.78 -1.35
C PRO A 465 13.11 -5.87 -1.28
N VAL A 466 13.63 -6.94 -0.68
CA VAL A 466 15.08 -7.15 -0.54
C VAL A 466 15.58 -8.45 -1.16
N GLY A 467 14.67 -9.30 -1.63
CA GLY A 467 15.03 -10.59 -2.20
C GLY A 467 13.87 -11.58 -2.17
N LEU A 468 14.21 -12.85 -2.30
CA LEU A 468 13.29 -13.98 -2.19
C LEU A 468 13.75 -14.85 -1.01
N GLU A 469 12.79 -15.46 -0.33
CA GLU A 469 13.05 -16.52 0.66
C GLU A 469 13.43 -17.83 -0.05
N GLU A 470 13.90 -18.82 0.72
CA GLU A 470 14.20 -20.18 0.21
C GLU A 470 13.04 -20.83 -0.56
N ASN A 471 11.78 -20.53 -0.19
CA ASN A 471 10.57 -21.03 -0.84
C ASN A 471 10.25 -20.32 -2.18
N GLY A 472 11.02 -19.29 -2.55
CA GLY A 472 10.84 -18.49 -3.77
C GLY A 472 9.83 -17.35 -3.65
N LEU A 473 9.24 -17.13 -2.48
CA LEU A 473 8.36 -15.98 -2.22
C LEU A 473 9.17 -14.73 -1.92
N PRO A 474 8.69 -13.53 -2.30
CA PRO A 474 9.33 -12.28 -1.94
C PRO A 474 9.44 -12.04 -0.44
N ARG A 475 10.54 -11.38 -0.05
CA ARG A 475 10.80 -10.91 1.30
C ARG A 475 10.96 -9.40 1.32
N GLY A 476 10.34 -8.76 2.32
CA GLY A 476 10.41 -7.31 2.55
C GLY A 476 11.16 -6.96 3.83
N LEU A 477 12.02 -5.93 3.76
CA LEU A 477 12.56 -5.28 4.95
C LEU A 477 11.64 -4.12 5.34
N TYR A 478 11.09 -4.20 6.55
CA TYR A 478 10.24 -3.18 7.15
C TYR A 478 11.09 -2.15 7.89
N PHE A 479 10.81 -0.87 7.68
CA PHE A 479 11.32 0.25 8.47
C PHE A 479 10.16 0.90 9.25
N LEU A 480 10.41 1.26 10.50
CA LEU A 480 9.47 1.92 11.41
C LEU A 480 10.17 3.09 12.11
N SER A 481 9.52 4.26 12.18
CA SER A 481 10.03 5.42 12.94
C SER A 481 8.92 6.08 13.77
N THR A 482 9.19 7.25 14.34
CA THR A 482 8.22 8.05 15.09
C THR A 482 7.26 8.79 14.15
N ALA A 483 6.21 9.42 14.72
CA ALA A 483 5.21 10.15 13.95
C ALA A 483 5.84 11.24 13.07
N TRP A 484 5.33 11.34 11.85
CA TRP A 484 5.67 12.35 10.83
C TRP A 484 7.05 12.21 10.17
N ASP A 485 7.76 11.12 10.42
CA ASP A 485 9.07 10.81 9.81
C ASP A 485 8.95 10.16 8.42
N GLU A 486 7.83 10.32 7.71
CA GLU A 486 7.66 9.69 6.39
C GLU A 486 8.77 10.07 5.40
N ALA A 487 9.27 11.31 5.48
CA ALA A 487 10.33 11.79 4.60
C ALA A 487 11.63 11.01 4.84
N ASP A 488 12.08 10.89 6.09
CA ASP A 488 13.30 10.16 6.42
C ASP A 488 13.16 8.66 6.16
N LEU A 489 12.01 8.06 6.48
CA LEU A 489 11.73 6.66 6.15
C LEU A 489 11.78 6.39 4.64
N LEU A 490 11.18 7.26 3.82
CA LEU A 490 11.27 7.15 2.37
C LEU A 490 12.71 7.31 1.88
N SER A 491 13.50 8.22 2.46
CA SER A 491 14.91 8.35 2.09
C SER A 491 15.73 7.11 2.48
N TYR A 492 15.50 6.51 3.64
CA TYR A 492 16.19 5.27 4.07
C TYR A 492 15.83 4.09 3.16
N ALA A 493 14.53 3.92 2.88
CA ALA A 493 14.03 2.94 1.94
C ALA A 493 14.62 3.12 0.53
N TYR A 494 14.68 4.37 0.05
CA TYR A 494 15.23 4.69 -1.26
C TYR A 494 16.73 4.39 -1.33
N ALA A 495 17.51 4.78 -0.32
CA ALA A 495 18.93 4.46 -0.25
C ALA A 495 19.19 2.95 -0.26
N LEU A 496 18.37 2.15 0.45
CA LEU A 496 18.45 0.69 0.38
C LEU A 496 18.10 0.17 -1.01
N GLU A 497 17.00 0.63 -1.62
CA GLU A 497 16.58 0.27 -2.97
C GLU A 497 17.71 0.53 -4.00
N GLN A 498 18.36 1.69 -3.92
CA GLN A 498 19.48 2.02 -4.82
C GLN A 498 20.69 1.11 -4.57
N ALA A 499 21.06 0.85 -3.32
CA ALA A 499 22.17 -0.02 -2.97
C ALA A 499 21.98 -1.47 -3.47
N LEU A 500 20.74 -1.97 -3.43
CA LEU A 500 20.39 -3.30 -3.97
C LEU A 500 20.55 -3.34 -5.49
N ALA A 501 20.14 -2.28 -6.18
CA ALA A 501 20.20 -2.20 -7.62
C ALA A 501 21.66 -2.14 -8.16
N GLU A 502 22.55 -1.39 -7.50
CA GLU A 502 23.98 -1.32 -7.85
C GLU A 502 24.68 -2.68 -7.72
N SER A 503 24.36 -3.46 -6.69
CA SER A 503 24.92 -4.80 -6.48
C SER A 503 24.52 -5.76 -7.62
N ALA A 504 23.27 -5.72 -8.06
CA ALA A 504 22.80 -6.55 -9.16
C ALA A 504 23.46 -6.20 -10.51
N ALA A 505 23.79 -4.91 -10.73
CA ALA A 505 24.53 -4.47 -11.91
C ALA A 505 26.02 -4.91 -11.87
N SER A 506 26.67 -4.83 -10.71
CA SER A 506 28.09 -5.21 -10.57
C SER A 506 28.32 -6.73 -10.64
N GLY A 507 27.38 -7.56 -10.19
CA GLY A 507 27.43 -9.02 -10.33
C GLY A 507 27.43 -9.53 -11.78
N HIS A 508 26.94 -8.74 -12.73
CA HIS A 508 26.96 -9.07 -14.17
C HIS A 508 28.26 -8.65 -14.88
N SER A 509 29.17 -7.95 -14.20
CA SER A 509 30.46 -7.51 -14.77
C SER A 509 31.63 -8.48 -14.49
N GLY A 510 31.38 -9.57 -13.74
CA GLY A 510 32.40 -10.51 -13.27
C GLY A 510 32.60 -11.78 -14.12
N ILE A 511 31.85 -11.99 -15.20
CA ILE A 511 32.16 -13.07 -16.16
C ILE A 511 33.13 -12.49 -17.18
N SER A 512 34.43 -12.50 -16.85
CA SER A 512 35.46 -12.27 -17.85
C SER A 512 35.35 -13.36 -18.92
N GLN A 513 35.25 -12.92 -20.17
CA GLN A 513 35.68 -13.73 -21.29
C GLN A 513 37.18 -13.94 -21.14
N ASP A 514 37.59 -15.08 -20.60
CA ASP A 514 38.96 -15.56 -20.75
C ASP A 514 38.93 -17.05 -21.13
N ASN A 515 39.14 -17.26 -22.44
CA ASN A 515 39.59 -18.43 -23.20
C ASN A 515 38.94 -19.81 -22.99
#